data_AF-A0A5K0X6J7-F1
#
_entry.id   AF-A0A5K0X6J7-F1
#
_cell.length_a   1.000
_cell.length_b   1.000
_cell.length_c   1.000
_cell.angle_alpha   90.00
_cell.angle_beta   90.00
_cell.angle_gamma   90.00
#
_symmetry.space_group_name_H-M   'P 1'
#
loop_
_entity.id
_entity.type
_entity.pdbx_description
1 polymer ?
#
loop_
_entity_poly.entity_id
_entity_poly.type
_entity_poly.pdbx_seq_one_letter_code
_entity_poly.pdbx_strand_id
1 'polypeptide(L)' 'VVRGVVESLKIITRQASLTFAEYAFHYGKTHGRKKVSPIHKASNRRKTDGLFLK' A
#
# COMPACT_ATOMS: atom_id res chain seq x y z
N VAL A 1 20.66 18.97 0.57
CA VAL A 1 19.82 19.43 1.71
C VAL A 1 20.15 20.89 1.97
N VAL A 2 19.15 21.76 2.10
CA VAL A 2 19.33 23.20 2.37
C VAL A 2 18.70 23.56 3.72
N ARG A 3 19.21 24.61 4.38
CA ARG A 3 18.77 25.00 5.73
C ARG A 3 17.28 25.39 5.72
N GLY A 4 16.49 24.74 6.57
CA GLY A 4 15.04 24.97 6.69
C GLY A 4 14.15 24.07 5.82
N VAL A 5 14.71 23.20 4.97
CA VAL A 5 13.93 22.23 4.17
C VAL A 5 14.13 20.82 4.72
N VAL A 6 13.01 20.13 4.95
CA VAL A 6 12.97 18.71 5.34
C VAL A 6 12.22 17.93 4.28
N GLU A 7 12.75 16.78 3.90
CA GLU A 7 12.11 15.84 2.99
C GLU A 7 11.83 14.52 3.71
N SER A 8 10.67 13.92 3.42
CA SER A 8 10.31 12.58 3.87
C SER A 8 9.98 11.72 2.66
N LEU A 9 10.61 10.55 2.58
CA LEU A 9 10.41 9.61 1.49
C LEU A 9 9.31 8.62 1.81
N LYS A 10 8.33 8.50 0.91
CA LYS A 10 7.37 7.41 0.93
C LYS A 10 7.79 6.33 -0.05
N ILE A 11 8.36 5.24 0.46
CA ILE A 11 8.80 4.10 -0.33
C ILE A 11 7.70 3.04 -0.34
N ILE A 12 7.27 2.63 -1.53
CA ILE A 12 6.35 1.50 -1.75
C ILE A 12 6.99 0.61 -2.82
N THR A 13 7.04 -0.70 -2.54
CA THR A 13 7.58 -1.69 -3.48
C THR A 13 6.50 -2.70 -3.85
N ARG A 14 6.59 -3.25 -5.08
CA ARG A 14 5.66 -4.27 -5.55
C ARG A 14 5.71 -5.51 -4.68
N GLN A 15 6.93 -5.97 -4.36
CA GLN A 15 7.13 -7.18 -3.56
C GLN A 15 6.46 -7.07 -2.18
N ALA A 16 6.70 -5.98 -1.44
CA ALA A 16 6.08 -5.80 -0.13
C ALA A 16 4.56 -5.65 -0.22
N SER A 17 4.06 -4.98 -1.26
CA SER A 17 2.61 -4.83 -1.47
C SER A 17 1.93 -6.17 -1.73
N LEU A 18 2.55 -7.05 -2.52
CA LEU A 18 2.03 -8.40 -2.79
C LEU A 18 2.02 -9.26 -1.53
N THR A 19 3.12 -9.30 -0.79
CA THR A 19 3.20 -10.06 0.47
C THR A 19 2.14 -9.59 1.47
N PHE A 20 1.90 -8.29 1.58
CA PHE A 20 0.83 -7.74 2.42
C PHE A 20 -0.56 -8.16 1.93
N ALA A 21 -0.81 -8.07 0.62
CA ALA A 21 -2.09 -8.44 0.03
C ALA A 21 -2.41 -9.94 0.24
N GLU A 22 -1.43 -10.81 0.01
CA GLU A 22 -1.54 -12.26 0.26
C GLU A 22 -1.95 -12.55 1.70
N TYR A 23 -1.27 -11.92 2.67
CA TYR A 23 -1.63 -12.04 4.08
C TYR A 23 -3.06 -11.55 4.36
N ALA A 24 -3.44 -10.38 3.83
CA ALA A 24 -4.76 -9.80 4.06
C ALA A 24 -5.89 -10.69 3.51
N PHE A 25 -5.71 -11.27 2.32
CA PHE A 25 -6.67 -12.21 1.74
C PHE A 25 -6.71 -13.54 2.50
N HIS A 26 -5.55 -14.08 2.90
CA HIS A 26 -5.48 -15.29 3.72
C HIS A 26 -6.19 -15.10 5.06
N TYR A 27 -5.92 -13.99 5.74
CA TYR A 27 -6.60 -13.62 6.98
C TYR A 27 -8.12 -13.50 6.77
N GLY A 28 -8.55 -12.82 5.70
CA GLY A 28 -9.95 -12.68 5.37
C GLY A 28 -10.64 -14.03 5.18
N LYS A 29 -10.03 -14.94 4.40
CA LYS A 29 -10.55 -16.29 4.14
C LYS A 29 -10.64 -17.12 5.43
N THR A 30 -9.60 -17.12 6.25
CA THR A 30 -9.53 -17.92 7.49
C THR A 30 -10.51 -17.44 8.56
N HIS A 31 -10.90 -16.16 8.54
CA HIS A 31 -11.82 -15.57 9.52
C HIS A 31 -13.23 -15.33 8.95
N GLY A 32 -13.61 -15.98 7.84
CA GLY A 32 -14.95 -15.89 7.27
C GLY A 32 -15.33 -14.50 6.75
N ARG A 33 -14.36 -13.64 6.44
CA ARG A 33 -14.61 -12.32 5.86
C ARG A 33 -14.87 -12.43 4.37
N LYS A 34 -16.01 -11.90 3.93
CA LYS A 34 -16.45 -11.89 2.53
C LYS A 34 -15.79 -10.80 1.68
N LYS A 35 -15.10 -9.83 2.31
CA LYS A 35 -14.52 -8.67 1.63
C LYS A 35 -13.23 -8.25 2.31
N VAL A 36 -12.24 -7.93 1.48
CA VAL A 36 -11.01 -7.21 1.85
C VAL A 36 -10.98 -5.94 1.00
N SER A 37 -10.82 -4.78 1.64
CA SER A 37 -10.82 -3.49 0.96
C SER A 37 -9.46 -2.82 1.15
N PRO A 38 -8.69 -2.55 0.08
CA PRO A 38 -7.48 -1.75 0.19
C PRO A 38 -7.84 -0.28 0.42
N ILE A 39 -7.14 0.40 1.34
CA ILE A 39 -7.26 1.83 1.58
C ILE A 39 -6.07 2.55 0.96
N HIS A 40 -6.32 3.53 0.09
CA HIS A 40 -5.28 4.17 -0.72
C HIS A 40 -5.63 5.63 -1.09
N LYS A 41 -4.65 6.40 -1.56
CA LYS A 41 -4.85 7.75 -2.15
C LYS A 41 -4.20 7.87 -3.54
N ALA A 42 -4.39 6.85 -4.37
CA ALA A 42 -3.82 6.73 -5.71
C ALA A 42 -4.22 7.84 -6.71
N SER A 43 -5.29 8.60 -6.45
CA SER A 43 -5.70 9.74 -7.29
C SER A 43 -4.60 10.79 -7.43
N ASN A 44 -4.01 11.21 -6.30
CA ASN A 44 -2.90 12.17 -6.23
C ASN A 44 -1.54 11.47 -6.16
N ARG A 45 -1.47 10.24 -5.61
CA ARG A 45 -0.24 9.45 -5.46
C ARG A 45 -0.17 8.26 -6.43
N ARG A 46 -0.26 8.55 -7.73
CA ARG A 46 -0.38 7.53 -8.80
C ARG A 46 0.77 6.53 -8.85
N LYS A 47 2.02 6.98 -8.68
CA LYS A 47 3.20 6.09 -8.76
C LYS A 47 3.40 5.21 -7.53
N THR A 48 2.97 5.68 -6.35
CA THR A 48 3.13 4.94 -5.08
C THR A 48 1.86 4.20 -4.71
N ASP A 49 0.80 4.90 -4.30
CA ASP A 49 -0.46 4.27 -3.90
C ASP A 49 -1.12 3.53 -5.08
N GLY A 50 -0.86 3.96 -6.32
CA GLY A 50 -1.30 3.22 -7.50
C GLY A 50 -0.51 1.93 -7.76
N LEU A 51 0.74 1.81 -7.28
CA LEU A 51 1.48 0.54 -7.33
C LEU A 51 0.87 -0.48 -6.36
N PHE A 52 0.42 -0.02 -5.19
CA PHE A 52 -0.21 -0.88 -4.18
C PHE A 52 -1.54 -1.51 -4.65
N LEU A 53 -2.21 -0.92 -5.65
CA LEU A 53 -3.48 -1.41 -6.20
C LEU A 53 -3.33 -2.36 -7.40
N LYS A 54 -2.10 -2.59 -7.87
CA LYS A 54 -1.80 -3.44 -9.03
C LYS A 54 -1.17 -4.76 -8.59
#